data_AF-A0A9W9CQZ9-F1
#
_entry.id   AF-A0A9W9CQZ9-F1
#
_cell.length_a   1.000
_cell.length_b   1.000
_cell.length_c   1.000
_cell.angle_alpha   90.00
_cell.angle_beta   90.00
_cell.angle_gamma   90.00
#
_symmetry.space_group_name_H-M   'P 1'
#
loop_
_entity.id
_entity.type
_entity.pdbx_description
1 polymer ?
#
loop_
_entity_poly.entity_id
_entity_poly.type
_entity_poly.pdbx_seq_one_letter_code
_entity_poly.pdbx_strand_id
1 'polypeptide(L)'
;MLLARKVDGYTAYSSSATDESVSNGTKTPAKQGEKMRQVPVMLHVQAFLLSLMNPSAEGRFFYSKEDGTGLVLRYMLLDPTFHFRDIVEEARAVVLAGGTMSPMSDYEQHLLSYLDSSKITTLSCGHVIPPTNLLAVPVVKTTSGADFNFTFENRNKEETIAELGQAMLAFAQHIPDGVVVFFPSYSYLDTCIAAWKRLSPRTSNFSFWDSFTNIKPIFLEQRSQQQPSNQPSSSKEAAVDSVLSAYSTGIANNTGRGALLFAVIGGTLSEGINFSDALGRGVVVVGLPFPNPHSAEWKAKMQYISSKEAKSGGDGKAAAREFYENACMRAVNQCVGRAIRHKGDYAAILMLDARYGTKRIQDKLPKWIRGSLVGGKGVDEVKGLLDGFFAGKK
;
A
#
# COMPACT_ATOMS: atom_id res chain seq x y z
N MET A 1 -26.78 26.97 1.77
CA MET A 1 -25.51 26.21 1.76
C MET A 1 -24.41 26.88 2.59
N LEU A 2 -24.20 28.21 2.50
CA LEU A 2 -23.32 28.96 3.40
C LEU A 2 -23.86 29.10 4.84
N LEU A 3 -25.19 29.20 5.02
CA LEU A 3 -25.79 29.40 6.34
C LEU A 3 -25.52 28.24 7.32
N ALA A 4 -25.63 26.98 6.90
CA ALA A 4 -25.40 25.84 7.81
C ALA A 4 -23.93 25.76 8.28
N ARG A 5 -22.97 25.99 7.37
CA ARG A 5 -21.54 26.10 7.73
C ARG A 5 -21.22 27.34 8.57
N LYS A 6 -21.93 28.46 8.38
CA LYS A 6 -21.79 29.69 9.19
C LYS A 6 -22.38 29.52 10.60
N VAL A 7 -23.50 28.79 10.71
CA VAL A 7 -24.15 28.50 12.00
C VAL A 7 -23.27 27.57 12.84
N ASP A 8 -22.61 26.56 12.23
CA ASP A 8 -21.64 25.71 12.94
C ASP A 8 -20.37 26.45 13.38
N GLY A 9 -19.86 27.37 12.55
CA GLY A 9 -18.76 28.26 12.96
C GLY A 9 -19.15 29.16 14.13
N TYR A 10 -20.41 29.61 14.17
CA TYR A 10 -20.92 30.48 15.22
C TYR A 10 -21.25 29.73 16.52
N THR A 11 -21.81 28.52 16.44
CA THR A 11 -22.06 27.66 17.61
C THR A 11 -20.76 27.13 18.21
N ALA A 12 -19.75 26.83 17.39
CA ALA A 12 -18.40 26.50 17.83
C ALA A 12 -17.71 27.69 18.51
N TYR A 13 -17.86 28.91 17.96
CA TYR A 13 -17.34 30.14 18.56
C TYR A 13 -18.05 30.49 19.88
N SER A 14 -19.38 30.36 19.92
CA SER A 14 -20.16 30.69 21.12
C SER A 14 -19.90 29.72 22.27
N SER A 15 -19.62 28.45 21.98
CA SER A 15 -19.28 27.46 23.02
C SER A 15 -17.86 27.65 23.57
N SER A 16 -16.90 28.08 22.74
CA SER A 16 -15.58 28.51 23.23
C SER A 16 -15.60 29.85 24.00
N ALA A 17 -16.47 30.79 23.62
CA ALA A 17 -16.57 32.10 24.27
C ALA A 17 -17.28 32.04 25.64
N THR A 18 -18.18 31.08 25.87
CA THR A 18 -18.80 30.87 27.18
C THR A 18 -17.83 30.32 28.23
N ASP A 19 -16.85 29.51 27.81
CA ASP A 19 -15.85 28.91 28.72
C ASP A 19 -14.77 29.91 29.18
N GLU A 20 -14.51 30.98 28.41
CA GLU A 20 -13.55 32.03 28.82
C GLU A 20 -14.11 33.03 29.84
N SER A 21 -15.43 33.03 30.07
CA SER A 21 -16.08 34.03 30.95
C SER A 21 -16.24 33.59 32.42
N VAL A 22 -15.87 32.35 32.77
CA VAL A 22 -16.06 31.81 34.14
C VAL A 22 -14.85 31.00 34.63
N SER A 23 -13.68 31.62 34.84
CA SER A 23 -12.77 31.22 35.93
C SER A 23 -11.71 32.28 36.25
N ASN A 24 -12.04 33.20 37.16
CA ASN A 24 -11.02 33.89 37.98
C ASN A 24 -11.00 33.20 39.35
N GLY A 25 -10.00 32.35 39.60
CA GLY A 25 -9.79 31.74 40.91
C GLY A 25 -8.99 30.43 40.92
N THR A 26 -7.68 30.54 41.14
CA THR A 26 -6.75 29.58 41.80
C THR A 26 -7.22 28.14 42.09
N LYS A 27 -6.58 27.13 41.44
CA LYS A 27 -5.80 26.00 42.03
C LYS A 27 -5.75 24.71 41.14
N THR A 28 -4.53 24.21 40.92
CA THR A 28 -4.09 22.82 40.59
C THR A 28 -4.50 22.18 39.23
N PRO A 29 -3.56 21.61 38.44
CA PRO A 29 -3.90 20.94 37.18
C PRO A 29 -4.36 19.50 37.44
N ALA A 30 -5.67 19.28 37.47
CA ALA A 30 -6.25 17.94 37.35
C ALA A 30 -6.46 17.61 35.86
N LYS A 31 -6.00 16.43 35.44
CA LYS A 31 -6.17 15.85 34.10
C LYS A 31 -7.64 15.91 33.67
N GLN A 32 -7.99 16.77 32.73
CA GLN A 32 -9.28 16.74 32.04
C GLN A 32 -9.12 15.94 30.75
N GLY A 33 -9.83 14.81 30.67
CA GLY A 33 -9.96 14.03 29.45
C GLY A 33 -10.73 14.82 28.39
N GLU A 34 -10.19 14.86 27.18
CA GLU A 34 -10.82 15.51 26.03
C GLU A 34 -12.18 14.86 25.74
N LYS A 35 -13.26 15.64 25.88
CA LYS A 35 -14.59 15.21 25.45
C LYS A 35 -14.63 15.14 23.92
N MET A 36 -14.88 13.93 23.43
CA MET A 36 -15.02 13.52 22.04
C MET A 36 -15.95 14.44 21.23
N ARG A 37 -15.47 14.96 20.09
CA ARG A 37 -16.26 15.76 19.14
C ARG A 37 -17.13 14.81 18.29
N GLN A 38 -18.35 14.49 18.73
CA GLN A 38 -19.28 13.66 17.95
C GLN A 38 -19.81 14.45 16.74
N VAL A 39 -19.60 13.91 15.54
CA VAL A 39 -20.24 14.43 14.32
C VAL A 39 -21.75 14.23 14.46
N PRO A 40 -22.57 15.29 14.32
CA PRO A 40 -24.01 15.18 14.49
C PRO A 40 -24.64 14.14 13.54
N VAL A 41 -25.61 13.39 14.02
CA VAL A 41 -26.37 12.40 13.21
C VAL A 41 -26.96 13.03 11.95
N MET A 42 -27.41 14.28 12.06
CA MET A 42 -27.94 15.05 10.92
C MET A 42 -26.94 15.19 9.77
N LEU A 43 -25.63 15.30 10.06
CA LEU A 43 -24.61 15.39 9.02
C LEU A 43 -24.42 14.06 8.29
N HIS A 44 -24.58 12.94 9.00
CA HIS A 44 -24.55 11.60 8.39
C HIS A 44 -25.76 11.41 7.46
N VAL A 45 -26.96 11.82 7.88
CA VAL A 45 -28.17 11.78 7.06
C VAL A 45 -28.03 12.69 5.84
N GLN A 46 -27.52 13.90 6.03
CA GLN A 46 -27.26 14.84 4.93
C GLN A 46 -26.25 14.27 3.91
N ALA A 47 -25.12 13.72 4.38
CA ALA A 47 -24.12 13.12 3.50
C ALA A 47 -24.68 11.93 2.71
N PHE A 48 -25.53 11.12 3.36
CA PHE A 48 -26.24 10.02 2.71
C PHE A 48 -27.22 10.51 1.64
N LEU A 49 -28.03 11.53 1.94
CA LEU A 49 -28.96 12.12 0.97
C LEU A 49 -28.24 12.78 -0.21
N LEU A 50 -27.12 13.48 0.04
CA LEU A 50 -26.28 14.02 -1.02
C LEU A 50 -25.68 12.92 -1.90
N SER A 51 -25.30 11.79 -1.29
CA SER A 51 -24.82 10.63 -2.04
C SER A 51 -25.90 10.06 -2.97
N LEU A 52 -27.16 10.04 -2.51
CA LEU A 52 -28.34 9.64 -3.30
C LEU A 52 -28.69 10.60 -4.45
N MET A 53 -28.25 11.86 -4.38
CA MET A 53 -28.50 12.86 -5.42
C MET A 53 -27.52 12.75 -6.61
N ASN A 54 -26.55 11.83 -6.57
CA ASN A 54 -25.64 11.59 -7.69
C ASN A 54 -26.31 10.76 -8.80
N PRO A 55 -25.93 10.96 -10.08
CA PRO A 55 -26.50 10.23 -11.21
C PRO A 55 -26.45 8.71 -11.02
N SER A 56 -27.58 8.05 -11.21
CA SER A 56 -27.79 6.63 -10.85
C SER A 56 -26.97 5.62 -11.68
N ALA A 57 -26.31 6.05 -12.76
CA ALA A 57 -25.58 5.15 -13.65
C ALA A 57 -24.28 4.63 -13.01
N GLU A 58 -23.48 5.51 -12.37
CA GLU A 58 -22.21 5.15 -11.71
C GLU A 58 -22.34 4.84 -10.22
N GLY A 59 -23.43 5.25 -9.56
CA GLY A 59 -23.67 4.99 -8.15
C GLY A 59 -24.06 3.55 -7.86
N ARG A 60 -23.44 2.92 -6.86
CA ARG A 60 -23.88 1.61 -6.34
C ARG A 60 -23.93 1.58 -4.83
N PHE A 61 -24.97 0.92 -4.31
CA PHE A 61 -25.07 0.58 -2.90
C PHE A 61 -24.47 -0.79 -2.64
N PHE A 62 -23.66 -0.87 -1.59
CA PHE A 62 -23.08 -2.09 -1.06
C PHE A 62 -23.52 -2.22 0.39
N TYR A 63 -23.86 -3.42 0.82
CA TYR A 63 -24.13 -3.69 2.23
C TYR A 63 -23.25 -4.83 2.71
N SER A 64 -22.80 -4.72 3.95
CA SER A 64 -22.02 -5.75 4.61
C SER A 64 -22.39 -5.80 6.08
N LYS A 65 -22.35 -6.99 6.68
CA LYS A 65 -22.41 -7.12 8.13
C LYS A 65 -20.99 -7.00 8.67
N GLU A 66 -20.75 -6.00 9.51
CA GLU A 66 -19.47 -5.78 10.16
C GLU A 66 -19.55 -6.11 11.65
N ASP A 67 -18.50 -6.75 12.14
CA ASP A 67 -18.42 -7.16 13.54
C ASP A 67 -18.35 -5.92 14.43
N GLY A 68 -19.30 -5.80 15.36
CA GLY A 68 -19.37 -4.68 16.32
C GLY A 68 -20.13 -3.43 15.85
N THR A 69 -20.32 -3.23 14.54
CA THR A 69 -21.04 -2.06 13.98
C THR A 69 -22.38 -2.41 13.34
N GLY A 70 -22.68 -3.71 13.15
CA GLY A 70 -23.96 -4.18 12.62
C GLY A 70 -24.01 -4.15 11.10
N LEU A 71 -25.17 -3.79 10.53
CA LEU A 71 -25.32 -3.68 9.08
C LEU A 71 -24.75 -2.33 8.61
N VAL A 72 -23.74 -2.38 7.74
CA VAL A 72 -23.13 -1.21 7.13
C VAL A 72 -23.63 -1.08 5.69
N LEU A 73 -24.18 0.07 5.36
CA LEU A 73 -24.57 0.44 4.00
C LEU A 73 -23.58 1.48 3.46
N ARG A 74 -22.97 1.20 2.31
CA ARG A 74 -22.02 2.07 1.63
C ARG A 74 -22.57 2.47 0.27
N TYR A 75 -22.47 3.75 -0.05
CA TYR A 75 -22.64 4.23 -1.42
C TYR A 75 -21.26 4.46 -2.02
N MET A 76 -20.97 3.84 -3.16
CA MET A 76 -19.71 4.03 -3.88
C MET A 76 -19.98 4.42 -5.33
N LEU A 77 -19.25 5.43 -5.79
CA LEU A 77 -19.19 5.84 -7.18
C LEU A 77 -18.21 4.93 -7.93
N LEU A 78 -18.68 4.33 -9.02
CA LEU A 78 -17.85 3.44 -9.85
C LEU A 78 -16.95 4.22 -10.81
N ASP A 79 -17.33 5.44 -11.18
CA ASP A 79 -16.58 6.32 -12.07
C ASP A 79 -16.41 7.72 -11.45
N PRO A 80 -15.18 8.16 -11.15
CA PRO A 80 -14.93 9.50 -10.62
C PRO A 80 -14.94 10.60 -11.70
N THR A 81 -15.08 10.26 -12.99
CA THR A 81 -14.94 11.19 -14.13
C THR A 81 -15.82 12.43 -14.00
N PHE A 82 -17.09 12.28 -13.63
CA PHE A 82 -18.02 13.42 -13.58
C PHE A 82 -17.67 14.43 -12.49
N HIS A 83 -17.31 13.96 -11.30
CA HIS A 83 -16.86 14.85 -10.23
C HIS A 83 -15.53 15.52 -10.53
N PHE A 84 -14.63 14.79 -11.20
CA PHE A 84 -13.35 15.36 -11.57
C PHE A 84 -13.46 16.32 -12.75
N ARG A 85 -14.47 16.15 -13.63
CA ARG A 85 -14.72 17.00 -14.78
C ARG A 85 -14.93 18.46 -14.37
N ASP A 86 -15.73 18.72 -13.33
CA ASP A 86 -15.97 20.08 -12.84
C ASP A 86 -14.65 20.79 -12.51
N ILE A 87 -13.72 20.09 -11.86
CA ILE A 87 -12.38 20.62 -11.53
C ILE A 87 -11.60 20.96 -12.80
N VAL A 88 -11.67 20.08 -13.81
CA VAL A 88 -10.94 20.25 -15.08
C VAL A 88 -11.53 21.37 -15.93
N GLU A 89 -12.85 21.54 -15.94
CA GLU A 89 -13.55 22.54 -16.75
C GLU A 89 -13.48 23.94 -16.14
N GLU A 90 -13.48 24.06 -14.80
CA GLU A 90 -13.35 25.35 -14.11
C GLU A 90 -11.90 25.85 -14.07
N ALA A 91 -10.92 24.95 -13.99
CA ALA A 91 -9.52 25.31 -13.90
C ALA A 91 -8.92 25.70 -15.26
N ARG A 92 -8.06 26.73 -15.26
CA ARG A 92 -7.27 27.07 -16.46
C ARG A 92 -6.33 25.93 -16.89
N ALA A 93 -5.76 25.22 -15.92
CA ALA A 93 -4.88 24.07 -16.13
C ALA A 93 -4.88 23.20 -14.86
N VAL A 94 -4.92 21.88 -15.04
CA VAL A 94 -4.82 20.90 -13.96
C VAL A 94 -3.49 20.16 -14.09
N VAL A 95 -2.68 20.19 -13.04
CA VAL A 95 -1.41 19.46 -12.97
C VAL A 95 -1.56 18.30 -11.98
N LEU A 96 -1.55 17.07 -12.50
CA LEU A 96 -1.50 15.87 -11.69
C LEU A 96 -0.04 15.45 -11.52
N ALA A 97 0.47 15.46 -10.28
CA ALA A 97 1.85 15.12 -9.97
C ALA A 97 1.93 14.05 -8.89
N GLY A 98 2.74 13.02 -9.13
CA GLY A 98 2.98 11.95 -8.16
C GLY A 98 4.07 10.98 -8.62
N GLY A 99 4.89 10.51 -7.67
CA GLY A 99 6.03 9.60 -7.95
C GLY A 99 5.62 8.17 -8.34
N THR A 100 4.37 7.79 -8.12
CA THR A 100 3.84 6.42 -8.27
C THR A 100 2.59 6.36 -9.15
N MET A 101 2.37 7.38 -10.00
CA MET A 101 1.25 7.47 -10.94
C MET A 101 1.33 6.47 -12.12
N SER A 102 2.35 5.60 -12.16
CA SER A 102 2.43 4.57 -13.19
C SER A 102 1.46 3.41 -12.90
N PRO A 103 0.70 2.92 -13.88
CA PRO A 103 0.67 3.35 -15.29
C PRO A 103 -0.21 4.59 -15.54
N MET A 104 0.31 5.56 -16.30
CA MET A 104 -0.39 6.83 -16.59
C MET A 104 -1.59 6.66 -17.53
N SER A 105 -1.61 5.59 -18.34
CA SER A 105 -2.70 5.31 -19.27
C SER A 105 -4.05 5.14 -18.57
N ASP A 106 -4.06 4.70 -17.31
CA ASP A 106 -5.28 4.53 -16.52
C ASP A 106 -6.01 5.87 -16.30
N TYR A 107 -5.26 6.97 -16.15
CA TYR A 107 -5.83 8.30 -15.98
C TYR A 107 -6.43 8.82 -17.29
N GLU A 108 -5.74 8.61 -18.41
CA GLU A 108 -6.23 9.00 -19.74
C GLU A 108 -7.47 8.21 -20.14
N GLN A 109 -7.44 6.88 -20.00
CA GLN A 109 -8.50 5.97 -20.45
C GLN A 109 -9.73 5.98 -19.55
N HIS A 110 -9.60 6.33 -18.27
CA HIS A 110 -10.73 6.29 -17.34
C HIS A 110 -11.12 7.69 -16.88
N LEU A 111 -10.24 8.36 -16.13
CA LEU A 111 -10.55 9.64 -15.47
C LEU A 111 -10.74 10.80 -16.47
N LEU A 112 -9.95 10.83 -17.53
CA LEU A 112 -9.89 11.91 -18.52
C LEU A 112 -10.43 11.48 -19.90
N SER A 113 -11.14 10.35 -19.95
CA SER A 113 -11.64 9.71 -21.18
C SER A 113 -12.51 10.60 -22.08
N TYR A 114 -13.04 11.69 -21.55
CA TYR A 114 -13.87 12.66 -22.28
C TYR A 114 -13.07 13.79 -22.94
N LEU A 115 -11.76 13.88 -22.66
CA LEU A 115 -10.87 14.85 -23.26
C LEU A 115 -10.21 14.27 -24.51
N ASP A 116 -9.94 15.13 -25.48
CA ASP A 116 -9.06 14.79 -26.58
C ASP A 116 -7.63 14.56 -26.05
N SER A 117 -6.97 13.47 -26.48
CA SER A 117 -5.58 13.16 -26.12
C SER A 117 -4.63 14.33 -26.43
N SER A 118 -4.94 15.19 -27.40
CA SER A 118 -4.13 16.39 -27.70
C SER A 118 -4.09 17.41 -26.55
N LYS A 119 -5.05 17.37 -25.63
CA LYS A 119 -5.10 18.23 -24.42
C LYS A 119 -4.37 17.64 -23.23
N ILE A 120 -3.95 16.38 -23.32
CA ILE A 120 -3.31 15.66 -22.22
C ILE A 120 -1.81 15.59 -22.50
N THR A 121 -1.03 16.32 -21.71
CA THR A 121 0.44 16.25 -21.76
C THR A 121 0.94 15.40 -20.61
N THR A 122 1.68 14.33 -20.92
CA THR A 122 2.33 13.49 -19.91
C THR A 122 3.83 13.75 -19.86
N LEU A 123 4.36 13.91 -18.66
CA LEU A 123 5.79 14.04 -18.41
C LEU A 123 6.19 12.99 -17.37
N SER A 124 7.17 12.17 -17.71
CA SER A 124 7.78 11.21 -16.79
C SER A 124 9.27 11.51 -16.71
N CYS A 125 9.67 12.06 -15.57
CA CYS A 125 11.08 12.25 -15.25
C CYS A 125 11.69 10.91 -14.80
N GLY A 126 12.94 10.67 -15.18
CA GLY A 126 13.72 9.58 -14.63
C GLY A 126 13.94 9.76 -13.12
N HIS A 127 14.42 8.72 -12.45
CA HIS A 127 14.79 8.84 -11.04
C HIS A 127 16.14 9.54 -10.91
N VAL A 128 16.32 10.29 -9.83
CA VAL A 128 17.57 11.01 -9.52
C VAL A 128 18.73 10.11 -9.10
N ILE A 129 18.52 8.78 -9.02
CA ILE A 129 19.57 7.85 -8.61
C ILE A 129 20.29 7.25 -9.81
N PRO A 130 21.60 7.00 -9.71
CA PRO A 130 22.31 6.21 -10.70
C PRO A 130 21.71 4.80 -10.83
N PRO A 131 21.67 4.19 -12.03
CA PRO A 131 21.20 2.82 -12.20
C PRO A 131 21.95 1.80 -11.31
N THR A 132 23.22 2.06 -11.00
CA THR A 132 24.06 1.26 -10.10
C THR A 132 23.61 1.28 -8.64
N ASN A 133 22.71 2.18 -8.24
CA ASN A 133 22.20 2.29 -6.88
C ASN A 133 20.87 1.56 -6.68
N LEU A 134 20.34 0.93 -7.73
CA LEU A 134 19.11 0.15 -7.65
C LEU A 134 19.33 -1.21 -8.26
N LEU A 135 19.09 -2.25 -7.47
CA LEU A 135 18.98 -3.61 -7.96
C LEU A 135 17.49 -4.01 -7.92
N ALA A 136 16.84 -4.13 -9.08
CA ALA A 136 15.45 -4.58 -9.16
C ALA A 136 15.39 -5.98 -9.76
N VAL A 137 14.87 -6.97 -9.01
CA VAL A 137 14.90 -8.38 -9.40
C VAL A 137 13.51 -9.03 -9.32
N PRO A 138 12.97 -9.50 -10.46
CA PRO A 138 11.88 -10.48 -10.45
C PRO A 138 12.41 -11.82 -9.95
N VAL A 139 11.99 -12.24 -8.76
CA VAL A 139 12.31 -13.56 -8.20
C VAL A 139 11.22 -14.53 -8.63
N VAL A 140 11.50 -15.29 -9.68
CA VAL A 140 10.51 -16.12 -10.38
C VAL A 140 10.58 -17.59 -9.99
N LYS A 141 11.71 -18.05 -9.44
CA LYS A 141 11.92 -19.44 -9.02
C LYS A 141 12.32 -19.56 -7.56
N THR A 142 11.85 -20.63 -6.92
CA THR A 142 12.16 -21.04 -5.55
C THR A 142 13.57 -21.62 -5.45
N THR A 143 14.01 -21.95 -4.23
CA THR A 143 15.27 -22.69 -4.03
C THR A 143 15.21 -24.12 -4.57
N SER A 144 14.02 -24.70 -4.63
CA SER A 144 13.76 -25.99 -5.29
C SER A 144 13.69 -25.91 -6.82
N GLY A 145 13.75 -24.71 -7.42
CA GLY A 145 13.67 -24.49 -8.86
C GLY A 145 12.24 -24.47 -9.44
N ALA A 146 11.22 -24.65 -8.60
CA ALA A 146 9.82 -24.49 -8.96
C ALA A 146 9.47 -22.99 -9.15
N ASP A 147 8.39 -22.70 -9.85
CA ASP A 147 7.92 -21.32 -10.02
C ASP A 147 7.36 -20.76 -8.70
N PHE A 148 7.77 -19.54 -8.35
CA PHE A 148 7.16 -18.80 -7.24
C PHE A 148 5.74 -18.38 -7.62
N ASN A 149 4.75 -19.14 -7.15
CA ASN A 149 3.35 -18.94 -7.51
C ASN A 149 2.49 -18.58 -6.29
N PHE A 150 2.14 -17.30 -6.18
CA PHE A 150 1.28 -16.78 -5.11
C PHE A 150 -0.18 -16.58 -5.55
N THR A 151 -0.69 -17.38 -6.51
CA THR A 151 -2.13 -17.40 -6.79
C THR A 151 -2.92 -17.88 -5.58
N PHE A 152 -4.22 -17.56 -5.53
CA PHE A 152 -5.11 -17.93 -4.43
C PHE A 152 -5.04 -19.44 -4.09
N GLU A 153 -4.95 -20.28 -5.11
CA GLU A 153 -4.89 -21.75 -5.00
C GLU A 153 -3.57 -22.26 -4.40
N ASN A 154 -2.46 -21.55 -4.62
CA ASN A 154 -1.12 -22.04 -4.26
C ASN A 154 -0.53 -21.35 -3.03
N ARG A 155 -0.90 -20.10 -2.77
CA ARG A 155 -0.25 -19.27 -1.73
C ARG A 155 -0.34 -19.84 -0.32
N ASN A 156 -1.42 -20.57 -0.01
CA ASN A 156 -1.67 -21.14 1.32
C ASN A 156 -1.10 -22.56 1.48
N LYS A 157 -0.50 -23.14 0.44
CA LYS A 157 0.15 -24.46 0.55
C LYS A 157 1.40 -24.31 1.43
N GLU A 158 1.60 -25.26 2.34
CA GLU A 158 2.75 -25.24 3.25
C GLU A 158 4.09 -25.22 2.50
N GLU A 159 4.17 -25.92 1.36
CA GLU A 159 5.34 -25.92 0.49
C GLU A 159 5.69 -24.50 -0.01
N THR A 160 4.70 -23.76 -0.54
CA THR A 160 4.89 -22.38 -1.00
C THR A 160 5.35 -21.46 0.13
N ILE A 161 4.75 -21.61 1.32
CA ILE A 161 5.11 -20.81 2.50
C ILE A 161 6.51 -21.17 3.02
N ALA A 162 6.90 -22.45 2.95
CA ALA A 162 8.24 -22.90 3.31
C ALA A 162 9.29 -22.38 2.32
N GLU A 163 9.02 -22.42 1.00
CA GLU A 163 9.90 -21.85 -0.01
C GLU A 163 10.03 -20.33 0.11
N LEU A 164 8.94 -19.62 0.45
CA LEU A 164 9.02 -18.21 0.81
C LEU A 164 9.92 -18.01 2.03
N GLY A 165 9.80 -18.86 3.05
CA GLY A 165 10.65 -18.82 4.24
C GLY A 165 12.14 -19.02 3.91
N GLN A 166 12.46 -19.97 3.02
CA GLN A 166 13.82 -20.19 2.52
C GLN A 166 14.37 -18.95 1.80
N ALA A 167 13.57 -18.36 0.92
CA ALA A 167 13.95 -17.13 0.22
C ALA A 167 14.19 -15.97 1.20
N MET A 168 13.34 -15.80 2.20
CA MET A 168 13.51 -14.73 3.20
C MET A 168 14.78 -14.92 4.02
N LEU A 169 15.14 -16.16 4.39
CA LEU A 169 16.41 -16.44 5.07
C LEU A 169 17.61 -16.08 4.20
N ALA A 170 17.57 -16.48 2.93
CA ALA A 170 18.61 -16.15 1.97
C ALA A 170 18.78 -14.63 1.83
N PHE A 171 17.69 -13.90 1.61
CA PHE A 171 17.76 -12.44 1.41
C PHE A 171 18.18 -11.71 2.68
N ALA A 172 17.65 -12.10 3.85
CA ALA A 172 18.02 -11.48 5.12
C ALA A 172 19.51 -11.62 5.44
N GLN A 173 20.17 -12.68 5.00
CA GLN A 173 21.62 -12.86 5.21
C GLN A 173 22.48 -11.94 4.31
N HIS A 174 21.99 -11.60 3.11
CA HIS A 174 22.79 -10.91 2.08
C HIS A 174 22.45 -9.42 1.96
N ILE A 175 21.37 -8.96 2.61
CA ILE A 175 20.98 -7.55 2.65
C ILE A 175 21.43 -6.94 3.98
N PRO A 176 22.27 -5.89 3.98
CA PRO A 176 22.62 -5.18 5.20
C PRO A 176 21.43 -4.39 5.75
N ASP A 177 21.49 -4.03 7.03
CA ASP A 177 20.53 -3.12 7.66
C ASP A 177 19.05 -3.56 7.49
N GLY A 178 18.16 -2.61 7.24
CA GLY A 178 16.73 -2.79 7.16
C GLY A 178 16.24 -3.52 5.91
N VAL A 179 15.48 -4.58 6.13
CA VAL A 179 14.71 -5.28 5.10
C VAL A 179 13.22 -5.16 5.39
N VAL A 180 12.46 -4.58 4.47
CA VAL A 180 11.00 -4.44 4.56
C VAL A 180 10.34 -5.46 3.64
N VAL A 181 9.50 -6.33 4.20
CA VAL A 181 8.78 -7.38 3.46
C VAL A 181 7.30 -7.04 3.44
N PHE A 182 6.78 -6.78 2.25
CA PHE A 182 5.39 -6.42 2.01
C PHE A 182 4.57 -7.65 1.61
N PHE A 183 3.53 -7.93 2.38
CA PHE A 183 2.55 -8.98 2.13
C PHE A 183 1.26 -8.41 1.53
N PRO A 184 0.51 -9.19 0.75
CA PRO A 184 -0.73 -8.73 0.11
C PRO A 184 -1.90 -8.53 1.08
N SER A 185 -1.89 -9.16 2.26
CA SER A 185 -2.90 -8.97 3.29
C SER A 185 -2.40 -9.39 4.68
N TYR A 186 -2.99 -8.81 5.73
CA TYR A 186 -2.76 -9.24 7.12
C TYR A 186 -3.07 -10.73 7.33
N SER A 187 -4.18 -11.22 6.76
CA SER A 187 -4.55 -12.63 6.87
C SER A 187 -3.49 -13.57 6.29
N TYR A 188 -2.85 -13.18 5.20
CA TYR A 188 -1.80 -13.99 4.58
C TYR A 188 -0.49 -13.90 5.37
N LEU A 189 -0.14 -12.71 5.88
CA LEU A 189 0.97 -12.53 6.81
C LEU A 189 0.81 -13.42 8.05
N ASP A 190 -0.35 -13.39 8.71
CA ASP A 190 -0.65 -14.21 9.89
C ASP A 190 -0.51 -15.71 9.58
N THR A 191 -0.99 -16.14 8.41
CA THR A 191 -0.85 -17.52 7.93
C THR A 191 0.63 -17.91 7.75
N CYS A 192 1.43 -17.04 7.14
CA CYS A 192 2.86 -17.26 6.97
C CYS A 192 3.59 -17.32 8.31
N ILE A 193 3.30 -16.40 9.24
CA ILE A 193 3.91 -16.38 10.58
C ILE A 193 3.56 -17.66 11.34
N ALA A 194 2.29 -18.07 11.34
CA ALA A 194 1.86 -19.29 12.01
C ALA A 194 2.58 -20.53 11.47
N ALA A 195 2.73 -20.61 10.14
CA ALA A 195 3.48 -21.68 9.51
C ALA A 195 4.98 -21.60 9.85
N TRP A 196 5.61 -20.43 9.80
CA TRP A 196 7.04 -20.25 10.08
C TRP A 196 7.45 -20.49 11.53
N LYS A 197 6.53 -20.37 12.47
CA LYS A 197 6.74 -20.78 13.88
C LYS A 197 6.76 -22.30 14.06
N ARG A 198 6.17 -23.06 13.13
CA ARG A 198 6.09 -24.52 13.18
C ARG A 198 7.08 -25.22 12.23
N LEU A 199 7.20 -24.70 11.01
CA LEU A 199 8.04 -25.26 9.96
C LEU A 199 9.49 -24.84 10.17
N SER A 200 10.42 -25.72 9.77
CA SER A 200 11.86 -25.50 9.91
C SER A 200 12.53 -25.46 8.53
N PRO A 201 13.66 -24.73 8.39
CA PRO A 201 14.45 -24.77 7.17
C PRO A 201 15.04 -26.16 6.92
N ARG A 202 15.34 -26.50 5.67
CA ARG A 202 15.97 -27.78 5.31
C ARG A 202 17.36 -27.97 5.95
N THR A 203 17.99 -26.88 6.37
CA THR A 203 19.38 -26.82 6.85
C THR A 203 19.49 -26.63 8.37
N SER A 204 18.37 -26.54 9.09
CA SER A 204 18.35 -26.16 10.51
C SER A 204 17.25 -26.89 11.27
N ASN A 205 17.53 -27.22 12.53
CA ASN A 205 16.53 -27.79 13.46
C ASN A 205 15.66 -26.71 14.13
N PHE A 206 15.98 -25.43 13.96
CA PHE A 206 15.18 -24.32 14.46
C PHE A 206 14.06 -23.98 13.48
N SER A 207 12.94 -23.45 14.00
CA SER A 207 11.86 -22.98 13.13
C SER A 207 12.35 -21.86 12.20
N PHE A 208 11.62 -21.59 11.11
CA PHE A 208 11.90 -20.43 10.27
C PHE A 208 11.87 -19.14 11.09
N TRP A 209 10.90 -19.01 12.01
CA TRP A 209 10.76 -17.84 12.88
C TRP A 209 11.98 -17.61 13.77
N ASP A 210 12.50 -18.67 14.39
CA ASP A 210 13.70 -18.59 15.22
C ASP A 210 14.94 -18.30 14.36
N SER A 211 15.02 -18.93 13.19
CA SER A 211 16.10 -18.69 12.22
C SER A 211 16.13 -17.24 11.74
N PHE A 212 14.97 -16.64 11.46
CA PHE A 212 14.85 -15.21 11.15
C PHE A 212 15.35 -14.37 12.31
N THR A 213 14.86 -14.61 13.52
CA THR A 213 15.22 -13.84 14.72
C THR A 213 16.72 -13.92 15.01
N ASN A 214 17.33 -15.07 14.74
CA ASN A 214 18.78 -15.30 14.85
C ASN A 214 19.61 -14.58 13.76
N ILE A 215 19.00 -14.15 12.66
CA ILE A 215 19.66 -13.36 11.60
C ILE A 215 19.34 -11.87 11.77
N LYS A 216 18.10 -11.50 12.02
CA LYS A 216 17.63 -10.12 12.19
C LYS A 216 16.44 -10.08 13.16
N PRO A 217 16.39 -9.14 14.13
CA PRO A 217 15.18 -8.91 14.91
C PRO A 217 13.99 -8.59 14.00
N ILE A 218 12.82 -9.12 14.36
CA ILE A 218 11.60 -9.01 13.56
C ILE A 218 10.67 -7.98 14.20
N PHE A 219 10.17 -7.08 13.36
CA PHE A 219 9.14 -6.11 13.68
C PHE A 219 7.94 -6.37 12.80
N LEU A 220 6.74 -6.25 13.37
CA LEU A 220 5.49 -6.53 12.67
C LEU A 220 4.66 -5.26 12.63
N GLU A 221 4.11 -4.96 11.46
CA GLU A 221 3.00 -4.03 11.36
C GLU A 221 1.82 -4.57 12.18
N GLN A 222 1.37 -3.79 13.15
CA GLN A 222 0.14 -4.13 13.85
C GLN A 222 -1.04 -3.80 12.94
N ARG A 223 -1.92 -4.78 12.75
CA ARG A 223 -3.25 -4.51 12.21
C ARG A 223 -3.86 -3.44 13.09
N SER A 224 -4.15 -2.26 12.53
CA SER A 224 -5.11 -1.35 13.14
C SER A 224 -6.36 -2.20 13.32
N GLN A 225 -6.62 -2.71 14.52
CA GLN A 225 -7.92 -3.23 14.82
C GLN A 225 -8.89 -2.14 14.41
N GLN A 226 -9.98 -2.54 13.75
CA GLN A 226 -11.20 -1.78 13.73
C GLN A 226 -11.67 -1.70 15.19
N GLN A 227 -10.97 -0.92 16.01
CA GLN A 227 -11.57 -0.37 17.19
C GLN A 227 -12.75 0.46 16.69
N PRO A 228 -13.92 0.39 17.35
CA PRO A 228 -15.08 1.16 16.96
C PRO A 228 -14.65 2.59 16.70
N SER A 229 -15.20 3.18 15.63
CA SER A 229 -14.83 4.43 14.94
C SER A 229 -14.79 5.72 15.78
N ASN A 230 -14.61 5.60 17.09
CA ASN A 230 -14.67 6.63 18.11
C ASN A 230 -13.33 6.87 18.83
N GLN A 231 -12.22 6.23 18.44
CA GLN A 231 -10.89 6.55 18.97
C GLN A 231 -10.14 7.50 18.01
N PRO A 232 -9.46 8.55 18.52
CA PRO A 232 -8.81 9.56 17.71
C PRO A 232 -7.64 8.99 16.89
N SER A 233 -7.38 9.60 15.73
CA SER A 233 -6.28 9.27 14.80
C SER A 233 -4.90 9.27 15.45
N SER A 234 -4.74 10.02 16.55
CA SER A 234 -3.51 10.10 17.35
C SER A 234 -3.04 8.75 17.88
N SER A 235 -3.96 7.80 18.16
CA SER A 235 -3.58 6.46 18.63
C SER A 235 -3.00 5.57 17.53
N LYS A 236 -3.42 5.77 16.28
CA LYS A 236 -2.93 5.02 15.11
C LYS A 236 -1.54 5.48 14.70
N GLU A 237 -1.36 6.79 14.62
CA GLU A 237 -0.08 7.42 14.33
C GLU A 237 0.95 7.03 15.41
N ALA A 238 0.57 7.08 16.69
CA ALA A 238 1.46 6.66 17.78
C ALA A 238 1.88 5.19 17.72
N ALA A 239 1.00 4.27 17.34
CA ALA A 239 1.33 2.85 17.21
C ALA A 239 2.28 2.59 16.02
N VAL A 240 2.01 3.25 14.90
CA VAL A 240 2.84 3.24 13.68
C VAL A 240 4.24 3.79 13.99
N ASP A 241 4.30 4.94 14.65
CA ASP A 241 5.56 5.59 15.06
C ASP A 241 6.32 4.74 16.07
N SER A 242 5.62 4.06 16.98
CA SER A 242 6.24 3.15 17.94
C SER A 242 6.92 1.97 17.25
N VAL A 243 6.26 1.32 16.29
CA VAL A 243 6.86 0.20 15.53
C VAL A 243 8.03 0.68 14.68
N LEU A 244 7.90 1.83 14.01
CA LEU A 244 8.97 2.39 13.18
C LEU A 244 10.18 2.81 14.03
N SER A 245 9.94 3.42 15.18
CA SER A 245 10.98 3.80 16.14
C SER A 245 11.71 2.58 16.68
N ALA A 246 10.97 1.53 17.04
CA ALA A 246 11.54 0.26 17.49
C ALA A 246 12.37 -0.41 16.38
N TYR A 247 11.87 -0.40 15.13
CA TYR A 247 12.58 -0.91 13.96
C TYR A 247 13.89 -0.14 13.69
N SER A 248 13.82 1.19 13.68
CA SER A 248 14.98 2.08 13.50
C SER A 248 16.03 1.85 14.60
N THR A 249 15.59 1.76 15.86
CA THR A 249 16.45 1.43 17.00
C THR A 249 17.05 0.04 16.87
N GLY A 250 16.26 -0.94 16.39
CA GLY A 250 16.70 -2.30 16.11
C GLY A 250 17.83 -2.34 15.08
N ILE A 251 17.75 -1.51 14.02
CA ILE A 251 18.82 -1.38 13.02
C ILE A 251 20.05 -0.71 13.63
N ALA A 252 19.87 0.41 14.33
CA ALA A 252 20.96 1.18 14.93
C ALA A 252 21.76 0.38 15.98
N ASN A 253 21.09 -0.46 16.77
CA ASN A 253 21.72 -1.29 17.80
C ASN A 253 22.37 -2.56 17.22
N ASN A 254 22.09 -2.92 15.97
CA ASN A 254 22.61 -4.11 15.29
C ASN A 254 23.34 -3.70 14.00
N THR A 255 24.30 -2.78 14.11
CA THR A 255 25.07 -2.29 12.96
C THR A 255 25.66 -3.45 12.15
N GLY A 256 25.36 -3.47 10.84
CA GLY A 256 25.77 -4.54 9.92
C GLY A 256 24.86 -5.78 9.91
N ARG A 257 24.08 -6.03 10.98
CA ARG A 257 23.12 -7.13 11.04
C ARG A 257 21.70 -6.67 10.68
N GLY A 258 21.27 -5.47 11.08
CA GLY A 258 20.01 -4.86 10.64
C GLY A 258 18.73 -5.44 11.25
N ALA A 259 17.58 -5.26 10.59
CA ALA A 259 16.27 -5.73 11.09
C ALA A 259 15.29 -6.10 9.96
N LEU A 260 14.31 -6.96 10.27
CA LEU A 260 13.21 -7.33 9.38
C LEU A 260 11.92 -6.61 9.81
N LEU A 261 11.26 -5.95 8.86
CA LEU A 261 9.92 -5.39 9.06
C LEU A 261 8.93 -6.12 8.15
N PHE A 262 7.97 -6.84 8.73
CA PHE A 262 6.86 -7.41 7.97
C PHE A 262 5.69 -6.44 7.98
N ALA A 263 5.31 -5.98 6.79
CA ALA A 263 4.25 -5.01 6.56
C ALA A 263 3.27 -5.52 5.50
N VAL A 264 2.13 -4.85 5.38
CA VAL A 264 1.07 -5.18 4.43
C VAL A 264 0.92 -4.05 3.42
N ILE A 265 0.74 -4.42 2.15
CA ILE A 265 0.48 -3.46 1.07
C ILE A 265 -0.89 -2.81 1.30
N GLY A 266 -0.93 -1.47 1.32
CA GLY A 266 -2.12 -0.70 1.72
C GLY A 266 -2.35 -0.66 3.23
N GLY A 267 -1.40 -1.17 4.03
CA GLY A 267 -1.33 -0.96 5.48
C GLY A 267 -0.86 0.45 5.84
N THR A 268 -1.02 0.83 7.10
CA THR A 268 -0.69 2.18 7.60
C THR A 268 0.80 2.50 7.45
N LEU A 269 1.69 1.54 7.72
CA LEU A 269 3.14 1.71 7.49
C LEU A 269 3.46 1.89 5.99
N SER A 270 2.70 1.24 5.11
CA SER A 270 2.92 1.28 3.66
C SER A 270 2.38 2.55 2.98
N GLU A 271 1.54 3.34 3.65
CA GLU A 271 0.96 4.58 3.11
C GLU A 271 1.66 5.84 3.64
N GLY A 272 2.07 5.84 4.91
CA GLY A 272 2.57 7.05 5.59
C GLY A 272 4.08 7.20 5.68
N ILE A 273 4.86 6.12 5.53
CA ILE A 273 6.28 6.11 5.93
C ILE A 273 7.23 6.00 4.73
N ASN A 274 8.41 6.59 4.90
CA ASN A 274 9.51 6.55 3.96
C ASN A 274 10.68 5.75 4.57
N PHE A 275 11.16 4.72 3.88
CA PHE A 275 12.23 3.84 4.36
C PHE A 275 13.57 4.30 3.76
N SER A 276 14.06 5.46 4.20
CA SER A 276 15.33 6.01 3.70
C SER A 276 16.55 5.30 4.30
N ASP A 277 17.62 5.26 3.51
CA ASP A 277 18.94 4.81 3.94
C ASP A 277 18.93 3.39 4.54
N ALA A 278 19.45 3.25 5.76
CA ALA A 278 19.54 1.98 6.47
C ALA A 278 18.16 1.37 6.77
N LEU A 279 17.08 2.15 6.75
CA LEU A 279 15.72 1.65 7.02
C LEU A 279 15.16 0.78 5.89
N GLY A 280 15.73 0.83 4.68
CA GLY A 280 15.11 0.25 3.49
C GLY A 280 16.10 -0.29 2.46
N ARG A 281 17.26 -0.82 2.88
CA ARG A 281 18.26 -1.39 1.96
C ARG A 281 17.70 -2.56 1.15
N GLY A 282 16.77 -3.32 1.73
CA GLY A 282 15.98 -4.33 1.02
C GLY A 282 14.50 -4.05 1.08
N VAL A 283 13.84 -4.08 -0.07
CA VAL A 283 12.37 -4.14 -0.16
C VAL A 283 11.97 -5.41 -0.87
N VAL A 284 11.17 -6.23 -0.21
CA VAL A 284 10.66 -7.49 -0.73
C VAL A 284 9.15 -7.36 -0.91
N VAL A 285 8.64 -7.66 -2.10
CA VAL A 285 7.21 -7.69 -2.40
C VAL A 285 6.78 -9.14 -2.60
N VAL A 286 5.96 -9.67 -1.69
CA VAL A 286 5.49 -11.06 -1.73
C VAL A 286 4.24 -11.16 -2.60
N GLY A 287 4.35 -11.85 -3.73
CA GLY A 287 3.25 -12.03 -4.67
C GLY A 287 2.81 -10.73 -5.35
N LEU A 288 1.62 -10.79 -5.93
CA LEU A 288 0.92 -9.63 -6.49
C LEU A 288 -0.34 -9.35 -5.65
N PRO A 289 -0.49 -8.14 -5.07
CA PRO A 289 -1.61 -7.75 -4.23
C PRO A 289 -2.86 -7.47 -5.07
N PHE A 290 -3.34 -8.49 -5.78
CA PHE A 290 -4.56 -8.37 -6.55
C PHE A 290 -5.73 -8.11 -5.59
N PRO A 291 -6.57 -7.09 -5.86
CA PRO A 291 -7.79 -6.89 -5.10
C PRO A 291 -8.69 -8.12 -5.18
N ASN A 292 -9.55 -8.36 -4.20
CA ASN A 292 -10.44 -9.53 -4.25
C ASN A 292 -11.45 -9.38 -5.40
N PRO A 293 -11.36 -10.19 -6.49
CA PRO A 293 -12.26 -10.05 -7.63
C PRO A 293 -13.68 -10.50 -7.30
N HIS A 294 -13.86 -11.23 -6.20
CA HIS A 294 -15.18 -11.68 -5.73
C HIS A 294 -15.89 -10.65 -4.86
N SER A 295 -15.21 -9.58 -4.44
CA SER A 295 -15.84 -8.49 -3.69
C SER A 295 -16.92 -7.82 -4.53
N ALA A 296 -18.01 -7.41 -3.89
CA ALA A 296 -19.12 -6.78 -4.59
C ALA A 296 -18.65 -5.49 -5.29
N GLU A 297 -17.79 -4.71 -4.63
CA GLU A 297 -17.22 -3.47 -5.13
C GLU A 297 -16.41 -3.70 -6.40
N TRP A 298 -15.53 -4.71 -6.40
CA TRP A 298 -14.70 -5.04 -7.55
C TRP A 298 -15.51 -5.63 -8.70
N LYS A 299 -16.48 -6.51 -8.42
CA LYS A 299 -17.40 -6.99 -9.46
C LYS A 299 -18.13 -5.83 -10.14
N ALA A 300 -18.66 -4.90 -9.35
CA ALA A 300 -19.38 -3.74 -9.89
C ALA A 300 -18.46 -2.82 -10.71
N LYS A 301 -17.25 -2.52 -10.23
CA LYS A 301 -16.26 -1.73 -10.99
C LYS A 301 -15.86 -2.40 -12.30
N MET A 302 -15.58 -3.70 -12.27
CA MET A 302 -15.18 -4.46 -13.47
C MET A 302 -16.30 -4.51 -14.51
N GLN A 303 -17.54 -4.75 -14.07
CA GLN A 303 -18.70 -4.72 -14.96
C GLN A 303 -18.92 -3.34 -15.57
N TYR A 304 -18.75 -2.28 -14.78
CA TYR A 304 -18.90 -0.91 -15.27
C TYR A 304 -17.85 -0.57 -16.33
N ILE A 305 -16.57 -0.81 -16.05
CA ILE A 305 -15.47 -0.56 -17.00
C ILE A 305 -15.67 -1.38 -18.27
N SER A 306 -15.97 -2.69 -18.13
CA SER A 306 -16.25 -3.54 -19.28
C SER A 306 -17.41 -3.03 -20.13
N SER A 307 -18.45 -2.49 -19.50
CA SER A 307 -19.63 -1.98 -20.22
C SER A 307 -19.35 -0.63 -20.88
N LYS A 308 -18.58 0.26 -20.24
CA LYS A 308 -18.17 1.57 -20.77
C LYS A 308 -17.32 1.41 -22.02
N GLU A 309 -16.37 0.48 -21.99
CA GLU A 309 -15.46 0.18 -23.10
C GLU A 309 -16.19 -0.51 -24.26
N ALA A 310 -17.06 -1.48 -23.96
CA ALA A 310 -17.87 -2.13 -24.99
C ALA A 310 -18.80 -1.14 -25.71
N LYS A 311 -19.39 -0.17 -25.00
CA LYS A 311 -20.19 0.91 -25.61
C LYS A 311 -19.38 1.82 -26.54
N SER A 312 -18.09 1.93 -26.29
CA SER A 312 -17.15 2.73 -27.10
C SER A 312 -16.55 1.93 -28.26
N GLY A 313 -16.99 0.69 -28.48
CA GLY A 313 -16.52 -0.20 -29.56
C GLY A 313 -15.23 -0.98 -29.23
N GLY A 314 -14.75 -0.91 -27.98
CA GLY A 314 -13.54 -1.60 -27.53
C GLY A 314 -13.79 -2.98 -26.91
N ASP A 315 -12.69 -3.69 -26.59
CA ASP A 315 -12.76 -4.96 -25.85
C ASP A 315 -12.91 -4.69 -24.35
N GLY A 316 -14.17 -4.71 -23.89
CA GLY A 316 -14.49 -4.50 -22.47
C GLY A 316 -13.86 -5.52 -21.51
N LYS A 317 -13.62 -6.76 -21.94
CA LYS A 317 -12.97 -7.77 -21.08
C LYS A 317 -11.49 -7.47 -20.91
N ALA A 318 -10.82 -7.09 -22.00
CA ALA A 318 -9.42 -6.67 -21.96
C ALA A 318 -9.24 -5.44 -21.06
N ALA A 319 -10.09 -4.44 -21.20
CA ALA A 319 -10.01 -3.22 -20.39
C ALA A 319 -10.27 -3.46 -18.89
N ALA A 320 -11.27 -4.29 -18.54
CA ALA A 320 -11.49 -4.67 -17.14
C ALA A 320 -10.28 -5.42 -16.55
N ARG A 321 -9.69 -6.34 -17.33
CA ARG A 321 -8.47 -7.05 -16.92
C ARG A 321 -7.29 -6.09 -16.74
N GLU A 322 -7.13 -5.15 -17.66
CA GLU A 322 -6.07 -4.15 -17.59
C GLU A 322 -6.21 -3.25 -16.36
N PHE A 323 -7.42 -2.74 -16.09
CA PHE A 323 -7.68 -1.93 -14.90
C PHE A 323 -7.40 -2.69 -13.59
N TYR A 324 -7.80 -3.96 -13.54
CA TYR A 324 -7.55 -4.83 -12.39
C TYR A 324 -6.04 -5.02 -12.14
N GLU A 325 -5.26 -5.18 -13.21
CA GLU A 325 -3.80 -5.27 -13.13
C GLU A 325 -3.14 -3.93 -12.80
N ASN A 326 -3.66 -2.83 -13.32
CA ASN A 326 -3.19 -1.48 -13.00
C ASN A 326 -3.40 -1.19 -11.51
N ALA A 327 -4.54 -1.58 -10.94
CA ALA A 327 -4.80 -1.42 -9.51
C ALA A 327 -3.79 -2.21 -8.65
N CYS A 328 -3.48 -3.45 -9.03
CA CYS A 328 -2.47 -4.25 -8.36
C CYS A 328 -1.09 -3.59 -8.45
N MET A 329 -0.67 -3.19 -9.66
CA MET A 329 0.65 -2.61 -9.88
C MET A 329 0.82 -1.23 -9.26
N ARG A 330 -0.25 -0.41 -9.16
CA ARG A 330 -0.21 0.84 -8.39
C ARG A 330 0.16 0.59 -6.93
N ALA A 331 -0.44 -0.43 -6.30
CA ALA A 331 -0.14 -0.77 -4.92
C ALA A 331 1.32 -1.23 -4.75
N VAL A 332 1.82 -2.06 -5.68
CA VAL A 332 3.25 -2.44 -5.72
C VAL A 332 4.14 -1.22 -5.89
N ASN A 333 3.85 -0.37 -6.88
CA ASN A 333 4.61 0.84 -7.21
C ASN A 333 4.67 1.82 -6.01
N GLN A 334 3.59 1.91 -5.24
CA GLN A 334 3.55 2.71 -4.01
C GLN A 334 4.47 2.19 -2.92
N CYS A 335 4.58 0.87 -2.75
CA CYS A 335 5.46 0.28 -1.75
C CYS A 335 6.94 0.40 -2.16
N VAL A 336 7.27 0.02 -3.40
CA VAL A 336 8.67 0.04 -3.90
C VAL A 336 9.21 1.45 -4.05
N GLY A 337 8.36 2.44 -4.33
CA GLY A 337 8.74 3.85 -4.45
C GLY A 337 9.16 4.50 -3.13
N ARG A 338 9.04 3.82 -1.99
CA ARG A 338 9.43 4.31 -0.66
C ARG A 338 10.83 3.91 -0.24
N ALA A 339 11.48 3.05 -1.01
CA ALA A 339 12.81 2.52 -0.70
C ALA A 339 13.94 3.52 -0.98
N ILE A 340 13.71 4.52 -1.83
CA ILE A 340 14.75 5.42 -2.33
C ILE A 340 14.30 6.86 -2.17
N ARG A 341 15.08 7.67 -1.45
CA ARG A 341 14.68 9.05 -1.12
C ARG A 341 15.50 10.15 -1.80
N HIS A 342 16.80 9.96 -1.98
CA HIS A 342 17.70 10.99 -2.50
C HIS A 342 18.72 10.43 -3.48
N LYS A 343 19.42 11.30 -4.19
CA LYS A 343 20.38 10.95 -5.27
C LYS A 343 21.51 9.99 -4.84
N GLY A 344 21.83 9.96 -3.55
CA GLY A 344 22.91 9.14 -2.97
C GLY A 344 22.41 7.83 -2.36
N ASP A 345 21.10 7.61 -2.35
CA ASP A 345 20.49 6.44 -1.72
C ASP A 345 20.64 5.20 -2.62
N TYR A 346 20.53 4.01 -2.03
CA TYR A 346 20.59 2.74 -2.73
C TYR A 346 19.74 1.66 -2.05
N ALA A 347 19.11 0.82 -2.87
CA ALA A 347 18.26 -0.26 -2.38
C ALA A 347 18.18 -1.43 -3.36
N ALA A 348 17.94 -2.63 -2.84
CA ALA A 348 17.55 -3.80 -3.59
C ALA A 348 16.03 -4.03 -3.48
N ILE A 349 15.36 -4.19 -4.60
CA ILE A 349 13.91 -4.41 -4.70
C ILE A 349 13.70 -5.82 -5.28
N LEU A 350 13.17 -6.72 -4.46
CA LEU A 350 12.92 -8.12 -4.80
C LEU A 350 11.42 -8.35 -4.95
N MET A 351 10.98 -8.77 -6.13
CA MET A 351 9.56 -8.97 -6.45
C MET A 351 9.30 -10.47 -6.64
N LEU A 352 8.67 -11.11 -5.66
CA LEU A 352 8.53 -12.57 -5.59
C LEU A 352 7.20 -13.01 -6.20
N ASP A 353 7.22 -13.35 -7.48
CA ASP A 353 6.16 -14.05 -8.21
C ASP A 353 6.65 -14.31 -9.63
N ALA A 354 6.37 -15.48 -10.20
CA ALA A 354 6.71 -15.79 -11.59
C ALA A 354 6.13 -14.75 -12.58
N ARG A 355 4.98 -14.15 -12.26
CA ARG A 355 4.32 -13.13 -13.10
C ARG A 355 5.13 -11.84 -13.25
N TYR A 356 6.01 -11.48 -12.30
CA TYR A 356 6.92 -10.33 -12.47
C TYR A 356 7.96 -10.55 -13.58
N GLY A 357 8.19 -11.79 -14.00
CA GLY A 357 9.02 -12.11 -15.17
C GLY A 357 8.35 -11.82 -16.51
N THR A 358 7.05 -11.53 -16.53
CA THR A 358 6.30 -11.30 -17.78
C THR A 358 6.38 -9.84 -18.22
N LYS A 359 6.59 -9.61 -19.53
CA LYS A 359 6.64 -8.26 -20.12
C LYS A 359 5.42 -7.40 -19.74
N ARG A 360 4.24 -8.03 -19.70
CA ARG A 360 2.97 -7.41 -19.36
C ARG A 360 2.92 -6.79 -17.95
N ILE A 361 3.55 -7.43 -16.97
CA ILE A 361 3.66 -6.89 -15.60
C ILE A 361 4.81 -5.88 -15.52
N GLN A 362 5.93 -6.18 -16.19
CA GLN A 362 7.09 -5.29 -16.22
C GLN A 362 6.76 -3.92 -16.82
N ASP A 363 5.98 -3.88 -17.91
CA ASP A 363 5.60 -2.63 -18.59
C ASP A 363 4.75 -1.69 -17.70
N LYS A 364 4.14 -2.22 -16.63
CA LYS A 364 3.37 -1.44 -15.62
C LYS A 364 4.24 -0.87 -14.50
N LEU A 365 5.51 -1.28 -14.40
CA LEU A 365 6.48 -0.70 -13.47
C LEU A 365 6.94 0.70 -13.94
N PRO A 366 7.29 1.60 -13.01
CA PRO A 366 7.90 2.88 -13.33
C PRO A 366 9.14 2.70 -14.20
N LYS A 367 9.36 3.63 -15.13
CA LYS A 367 10.49 3.57 -16.09
C LYS A 367 11.85 3.41 -15.39
N TRP A 368 12.02 4.05 -14.23
CA TRP A 368 13.27 3.98 -13.48
C TRP A 368 13.53 2.60 -12.86
N ILE A 369 12.50 1.89 -12.40
CA ILE A 369 12.64 0.49 -11.94
C ILE A 369 12.92 -0.42 -13.14
N ARG A 370 12.18 -0.22 -14.25
CA ARG A 370 12.39 -0.99 -15.48
C ARG A 370 13.82 -0.87 -16.02
N GLY A 371 14.42 0.32 -15.95
CA GLY A 371 15.79 0.55 -16.40
C GLY A 371 16.86 -0.22 -15.60
N SER A 372 16.56 -0.57 -14.34
CA SER A 372 17.44 -1.36 -13.46
C SER A 372 16.94 -2.80 -13.26
N LEU A 373 15.93 -3.23 -14.04
CA LEU A 373 15.34 -4.55 -13.89
C LEU A 373 16.23 -5.62 -14.54
N VAL A 374 16.65 -6.60 -13.75
CA VAL A 374 17.32 -7.78 -14.30
C VAL A 374 16.30 -8.81 -14.81
N GLY A 375 16.74 -9.75 -15.64
CA GLY A 375 15.91 -10.88 -16.05
C GLY A 375 15.44 -11.72 -14.85
N GLY A 376 14.34 -12.47 -14.98
CA GLY A 376 13.82 -13.28 -13.88
C GLY A 376 14.86 -14.26 -13.33
N LYS A 377 15.01 -14.28 -12.00
CA LYS A 377 16.02 -15.07 -11.28
C LYS A 377 15.42 -16.07 -10.29
N GLY A 378 16.15 -17.14 -10.02
CA GLY A 378 15.92 -17.99 -8.84
C GLY A 378 16.55 -17.42 -7.57
N VAL A 379 16.12 -17.90 -6.40
CA VAL A 379 16.63 -17.46 -5.08
C VAL A 379 18.16 -17.52 -5.00
N ASP A 380 18.78 -18.60 -5.48
CA ASP A 380 20.22 -18.77 -5.38
C ASP A 380 21.01 -17.79 -6.25
N GLU A 381 20.50 -17.47 -7.45
CA GLU A 381 21.10 -16.44 -8.30
C GLU A 381 20.98 -15.05 -7.67
N VAL A 382 19.85 -14.78 -6.99
CA VAL A 382 19.61 -13.51 -6.30
C VAL A 382 20.63 -13.28 -5.19
N LYS A 383 21.06 -14.32 -4.46
CA LYS A 383 22.09 -14.20 -3.41
C LYS A 383 23.38 -13.58 -3.95
N GLY A 384 23.90 -14.12 -5.06
CA GLY A 384 25.11 -13.60 -5.69
C GLY A 384 24.95 -12.17 -6.23
N LEU A 385 23.75 -11.82 -6.72
CA LEU A 385 23.45 -10.44 -7.13
C LEU A 385 23.42 -9.48 -5.94
N LEU A 386 22.86 -9.89 -4.80
CA LEU A 386 22.82 -9.08 -3.58
C LEU A 386 24.23 -8.85 -3.04
N ASP A 387 25.07 -9.88 -2.94
CA ASP A 387 26.45 -9.75 -2.50
C ASP A 387 27.24 -8.79 -3.39
N GLY A 388 27.14 -8.96 -4.72
CA GLY A 388 27.81 -8.08 -5.67
C GLY A 388 27.30 -6.64 -5.61
N PHE A 389 25.99 -6.45 -5.42
CA PHE A 389 25.39 -5.12 -5.33
C PHE A 389 25.81 -4.38 -4.07
N PHE A 390 25.80 -5.03 -2.90
CA PHE A 390 26.12 -4.40 -1.62
C PHE A 390 27.62 -4.32 -1.33
N ALA A 391 28.47 -5.19 -1.90
CA ALA A 391 29.93 -5.13 -1.70
C ALA A 391 30.53 -3.78 -2.11
N GLY A 392 29.94 -3.13 -3.13
CA GLY A 392 30.37 -1.81 -3.62
C GLY A 392 29.70 -0.61 -2.94
N LYS A 393 28.86 -0.83 -1.91
CA LYS A 393 28.13 0.22 -1.21
C LYS A 393 28.63 0.31 0.23
N LYS A 394 29.11 1.48 0.64
CA LYS A 394 29.50 1.79 2.02
C LYS A 394 28.76 3.03 2.47
#